data_AF-A0A9X8YNI5-F1
#
_entry.id   AF-A0A9X8YNI5-F1
#
_cell.length_a   1.000
_cell.length_b   1.000
_cell.length_c   1.000
_cell.angle_alpha   90.00
_cell.angle_beta   90.00
_cell.angle_gamma   90.00
#
_symmetry.space_group_name_H-M   'P 1'
#
loop_
_entity.id
_entity.type
_entity.pdbx_description
1 polymer ?
#
loop_
_entity_poly.entity_id
_entity_poly.type
_entity_poly.pdbx_seq_one_letter_code
_entity_poly.pdbx_strand_id
1 'polypeptide(L)' 'QERLLVIVASTQGEGEPAEEAVALHKFLFSKKAPKLNDTAFAVFGLGDTSYENFCQSGKDFDGKLAELGAERLVER' A
#
# COMPACT_ATOMS: atom_id res chain seq x y z
N GLN A 1 -6.90 -5.88 15.96
CA GLN A 1 -5.85 -5.42 15.04
C GLN A 1 -5.27 -6.66 14.39
N GLU A 2 -5.16 -6.67 13.07
CA GLU A 2 -4.60 -7.81 12.36
C GLU A 2 -3.10 -7.90 12.63
N ARG A 3 -2.59 -9.11 12.86
CA ARG A 3 -1.15 -9.33 13.07
C ARG A 3 -0.37 -9.39 11.77
N LEU A 4 -1.03 -9.76 10.68
CA LEU A 4 -0.44 -9.93 9.36
C LEU A 4 -1.35 -9.30 8.30
N LEU A 5 -0.79 -8.43 7.47
CA LEU A 5 -1.48 -7.81 6.34
C LEU A 5 -0.69 -8.05 5.06
N VAL A 6 -1.32 -8.65 4.05
CA VAL A 6 -0.74 -8.78 2.70
C VAL A 6 -1.57 -7.95 1.74
N ILE A 7 -0.93 -7.00 1.05
CA ILE A 7 -1.57 -6.20 0.01
C ILE A 7 -1.06 -6.67 -1.35
N VAL A 8 -2.00 -7.00 -2.24
CA VAL A 8 -1.74 -7.19 -3.67
C VAL A 8 -2.48 -6.08 -4.40
N ALA A 9 -1.76 -5.16 -5.02
CA ALA A 9 -2.35 -3.94 -5.57
C ALA A 9 -1.86 -3.68 -7.00
N SER A 10 -2.79 -3.51 -7.92
CA SER A 10 -2.52 -2.98 -9.25
C SER A 10 -2.49 -1.46 -9.25
N THR A 11 -1.74 -0.90 -10.19
CA THR A 11 -1.73 0.54 -10.48
C THR A 11 -2.54 0.82 -11.73
N GLN A 12 -3.35 1.88 -11.72
CA GLN A 12 -4.15 2.35 -12.85
C GLN A 12 -3.69 3.75 -13.27
N GLY A 13 -4.01 4.14 -14.50
CA GLY A 13 -3.79 5.50 -15.01
C GLY A 13 -2.35 6.00 -14.84
N GLU A 14 -2.25 7.15 -14.18
CA GLU A 14 -1.02 7.89 -13.91
C GLU A 14 -0.45 7.57 -12.52
N GLY A 15 -0.69 6.36 -12.01
CA GLY A 15 -0.16 5.92 -10.71
C GLY A 15 -1.24 5.72 -9.65
N GLU A 16 -2.51 5.88 -9.98
CA GLU A 16 -3.61 5.74 -9.04
C GLU A 16 -3.81 4.29 -8.55
N PRO A 17 -4.34 4.10 -7.35
CA PRO A 17 -4.86 2.79 -6.94
C PRO A 17 -6.03 2.38 -7.82
N ALA A 18 -6.24 1.06 -7.95
CA ALA A 18 -7.47 0.53 -8.53
C ALA A 18 -8.72 1.09 -7.83
N GLU A 19 -9.81 1.27 -8.57
CA GLU A 19 -11.08 1.83 -8.07
C GLU A 19 -11.52 1.18 -6.74
N GLU A 20 -11.43 -0.14 -6.65
CA GLU A 20 -11.78 -0.93 -5.46
C GLU A 20 -10.88 -0.64 -4.25
N ALA A 21 -9.65 -0.20 -4.48
CA ALA A 21 -8.66 0.12 -3.46
C ALA A 21 -8.67 1.60 -3.04
N VAL A 22 -9.36 2.48 -3.77
CA VAL A 22 -9.41 3.94 -3.50
C VAL A 22 -9.87 4.25 -2.07
N ALA A 23 -10.90 3.56 -1.58
CA ALA A 23 -11.43 3.80 -0.25
C ALA A 23 -10.40 3.46 0.85
N LEU A 24 -9.72 2.32 0.72
CA LEU A 24 -8.66 1.90 1.65
C LEU A 24 -7.47 2.86 1.59
N HIS A 25 -7.02 3.19 0.37
CA HIS A 25 -5.93 4.13 0.15
C HIS A 25 -6.23 5.48 0.84
N LYS A 26 -7.40 6.09 0.57
CA LYS A 26 -7.82 7.33 1.22
C LYS A 26 -7.89 7.22 2.74
N PHE A 27 -8.37 6.09 3.27
CA PHE A 27 -8.43 5.86 4.71
C PHE A 27 -7.03 5.84 5.35
N LEU A 28 -6.10 5.05 4.79
CA LEU A 28 -4.72 4.92 5.29
C LEU A 28 -3.94 6.24 5.23
N PHE A 29 -4.21 7.08 4.23
CA PHE A 29 -3.60 8.41 4.08
C PHE A 29 -4.31 9.51 4.88
N SER A 30 -5.44 9.21 5.52
CA SER A 30 -6.17 10.19 6.32
C SER A 30 -5.60 10.31 7.74
N LYS A 31 -5.96 11.39 8.44
CA LYS A 31 -5.68 11.56 9.88
C LYS A 31 -6.38 10.54 10.77
N LYS A 32 -7.32 9.75 10.23
CA LYS A 32 -8.07 8.72 10.97
C LYS A 32 -7.37 7.35 10.94
N ALA A 33 -6.30 7.21 10.16
CA ALA A 33 -5.56 5.96 10.09
C ALA A 33 -4.99 5.60 11.48
N PRO A 34 -5.22 4.38 11.98
CA PRO A 34 -4.66 3.95 13.26
C PRO A 34 -3.15 3.71 13.11
N LYS A 35 -2.43 3.76 14.24
CA LYS A 35 -1.08 3.19 14.28
C LYS A 35 -1.15 1.68 14.10
N LEU A 36 -0.16 1.09 13.45
CA LEU A 36 -0.10 -0.32 13.08
C LEU A 36 1.09 -1.04 13.74
N ASN A 37 1.52 -0.57 14.92
CA ASN A 37 2.71 -1.06 15.64
C ASN A 37 2.73 -2.58 15.90
N ASP A 38 1.57 -3.24 15.96
CA ASP A 38 1.43 -4.68 16.20
C ASP A 38 1.10 -5.48 14.92
N THR A 39 1.28 -4.88 13.75
CA THR A 39 0.98 -5.47 12.44
C THR A 39 2.26 -5.62 11.64
N ALA A 40 2.52 -6.84 11.15
CA ALA A 40 3.51 -7.09 10.12
C ALA A 40 2.85 -7.08 8.73
N PHE A 41 3.57 -6.66 7.69
CA PHE A 41 3.00 -6.55 6.35
C PHE A 41 3.95 -6.91 5.21
N ALA A 42 3.36 -7.25 4.06
CA ALA A 42 4.04 -7.37 2.78
C ALA A 42 3.17 -6.78 1.65
N VAL A 43 3.79 -6.18 0.64
CA VAL A 43 3.09 -5.62 -0.53
C VAL A 43 3.65 -6.20 -1.82
N PHE A 44 2.75 -6.70 -2.68
CA PHE A 44 3.07 -7.10 -4.04
C PHE A 44 2.37 -6.17 -5.02
N GLY A 45 3.15 -5.30 -5.68
CA GLY A 45 2.65 -4.35 -6.67
C GLY A 45 2.57 -4.95 -8.06
N LEU A 46 1.41 -4.85 -8.70
CA LEU A 46 1.18 -5.21 -10.10
C LEU A 46 1.25 -3.94 -10.96
N GLY A 47 2.07 -3.95 -12.01
CA GLY A 47 2.23 -2.81 -12.90
C GLY A 47 3.05 -3.17 -14.15
N ASP A 48 3.21 -2.18 -15.03
CA ASP A 48 3.92 -2.30 -16.29
C ASP A 48 5.03 -1.26 -16.36
N THR A 49 6.26 -1.69 -16.66
CA THR A 49 7.46 -0.84 -16.68
C THR A 49 7.49 0.16 -17.84
N SER A 50 6.59 0.04 -18.81
CA SER A 50 6.43 1.04 -19.89
C SER A 50 5.78 2.34 -19.42
N TYR A 51 5.11 2.32 -18.27
CA TYR A 51 4.49 3.50 -17.66
C TYR A 51 5.48 4.19 -16.71
N GLU A 52 5.44 5.52 -16.69
CA GLU A 52 6.28 6.33 -15.80
C GLU A 52 6.10 5.94 -14.32
N ASN A 53 4.84 5.79 -13.90
CA ASN A 53 4.46 5.48 -12.52
C ASN A 53 4.37 3.96 -12.25
N PHE A 54 5.42 3.23 -12.63
CA PHE A 54 5.49 1.77 -12.46
C PHE A 54 5.24 1.32 -11.01
N CYS A 55 4.18 0.53 -10.80
CA CYS A 55 3.74 0.00 -9.49
C CYS A 55 3.52 1.08 -8.42
N GLN A 56 3.15 2.31 -8.79
CA GLN A 56 3.06 3.43 -7.86
C GLN A 56 2.10 3.18 -6.69
N SER A 57 0.89 2.67 -6.95
CA SER A 57 -0.05 2.35 -5.87
C SER A 57 0.52 1.34 -4.86
N GLY A 58 1.28 0.34 -5.33
CA GLY A 58 1.95 -0.62 -4.45
C GLY A 58 3.05 0.05 -3.60
N LYS A 59 3.80 0.99 -4.17
CA LYS A 59 4.79 1.80 -3.43
C LYS A 59 4.11 2.67 -2.36
N ASP A 60 2.97 3.25 -2.69
CA ASP A 60 2.20 4.10 -1.78
C ASP A 60 1.68 3.31 -0.58
N PHE A 61 1.13 2.12 -0.81
CA PHE A 61 0.71 1.22 0.28
C PHE A 61 1.88 0.80 1.15
N ASP A 62 3.00 0.38 0.55
CA ASP A 62 4.19 -0.05 1.30
C ASP A 62 4.73 1.07 2.20
N GLY A 63 4.92 2.26 1.62
CA GLY A 63 5.40 3.43 2.35
C GLY A 63 4.44 3.83 3.47
N LYS A 64 3.13 3.86 3.19
CA LYS A 64 2.15 4.30 4.18
C LYS A 64 2.00 3.33 5.34
N LEU A 65 2.05 2.02 5.10
CA LEU A 65 2.00 1.03 6.18
C LEU A 65 3.22 1.14 7.09
N ALA A 66 4.42 1.33 6.52
CA ALA A 66 5.64 1.57 7.29
C ALA A 66 5.55 2.88 8.11
N GLU A 67 5.04 3.97 7.53
CA GLU A 67 4.81 5.24 8.26
C GLU A 67 3.84 5.10 9.44
N LEU A 68 2.84 4.22 9.32
CA LEU A 68 1.90 3.93 10.40
C LEU A 68 2.49 3.03 11.49
N GLY A 69 3.73 2.56 11.33
CA GLY A 69 4.46 1.76 12.32
C GLY A 69 4.39 0.26 12.10
N ALA A 70 3.84 -0.21 10.98
CA ALA A 70 3.82 -1.64 10.66
C ALA A 70 5.22 -2.15 10.31
N GLU A 71 5.51 -3.41 10.64
CA GLU A 71 6.78 -4.07 10.34
C GLU A 71 6.78 -4.64 8.91
N ARG A 72 7.73 -4.23 8.06
CA ARG A 72 7.86 -4.77 6.70
C ARG A 72 8.54 -6.14 6.75
N LEU A 73 7.86 -7.18 6.24
CA LEU A 73 8.37 -8.56 6.25
C LEU A 73 9.36 -8.87 5.13
N VAL A 74 9.20 -8.22 3.97
CA VAL A 74 10.02 -8.45 2.77
C VAL A 74 10.26 -7.11 2.09
N GLU A 75 11.49 -6.86 1.63
CA GLU A 75 11.78 -5.68 0.81
C GLU A 75 11.12 -5.75 -0.57
N ARG A 76 10.80 -4.58 -1.13
CA ARG A 76 10.06 -4.43 -2.38
C ARG A 76 10.97 -4.40 -3.61
#